data_AF-A0A938MCW9-F1
#
_entry.id   AF-A0A938MCW9-F1
#
_cell.length_a   1.000
_cell.length_b   1.000
_cell.length_c   1.000
_cell.angle_alpha   90.00
_cell.angle_beta   90.00
_cell.angle_gamma   90.00
#
_symmetry.space_group_name_H-M   'P 1'
#
loop_
_entity.id
_entity.type
_entity.pdbx_description
1 polymer ?
#
loop_
_entity_poly.entity_id
_entity_poly.type
_entity_poly.pdbx_seq_one_letter_code
_entity_poly.pdbx_strand_id
1 'polypeptide(L)'
;MVVICALALVASALAWAEDAAVSRGPLTLRFDAATQKLAVTDARTGLTWASDAPALALVVGETKLKAERAEVTRLGDGTGLRVRLSDFGVKKPVFFEKTGFSATSRASVAFDAALTETSVRLRLDPVDNPAEEGISRVDFPNRFGQTGEEPSGYLVLPLGLGGIRPFERGDFRWDTRVYANGSHGLNMALLGKVLASPTETGPAIVAVFHTAFDCGLRLETRVFTPRWAVQTKPTLLEGNERRFQVSYAREVEYHFRPRASYVECAKLYRRHL
;
A
#
# COMPACT_ATOMS: atom_id res chain seq x y z
N MET A 1 8.96 28.29 46.50
CA MET A 1 7.80 27.42 46.26
C MET A 1 6.82 28.15 45.35
N VAL A 2 6.92 27.97 44.04
CA VAL A 2 5.81 28.00 43.06
C VAL A 2 6.27 27.08 41.92
N VAL A 3 5.52 26.01 41.72
CA VAL A 3 5.66 25.02 40.66
C VAL A 3 4.89 25.54 39.46
N ILE A 4 5.50 25.59 38.27
CA ILE A 4 4.77 25.59 37.01
C ILE A 4 5.39 24.50 36.13
N CYS A 5 4.75 23.34 36.17
CA CYS A 5 4.81 22.35 35.11
C CYS A 5 4.15 22.95 33.86
N ALA A 6 4.88 23.04 32.75
CA ALA A 6 4.30 23.26 31.43
C ALA A 6 4.76 22.14 30.49
N LEU A 7 3.93 21.11 30.47
CA LEU A 7 3.57 20.24 29.34
C LEU A 7 4.53 20.14 28.14
N ALA A 8 5.07 18.94 28.01
CA ALA A 8 5.42 18.35 26.73
C ALA A 8 4.19 18.27 25.81
N LEU A 9 4.36 18.62 24.54
CA LEU A 9 3.56 18.09 23.44
C LEU A 9 4.51 17.75 22.30
N VAL A 10 4.52 16.45 22.03
CA VAL A 10 5.42 15.71 21.16
C VAL A 10 5.15 16.11 19.72
N ALA A 11 6.06 16.88 19.12
CA ALA A 11 6.18 16.98 17.68
C ALA A 11 7.13 15.87 17.21
N SER A 12 6.63 14.64 17.07
CA SER A 12 7.32 13.60 16.30
C SER A 12 7.12 13.86 14.80
N ALA A 13 7.64 15.00 14.33
CA ALA A 13 7.90 15.18 12.93
C ALA A 13 9.08 14.26 12.59
N LEU A 14 8.78 13.11 11.99
CA LEU A 14 9.78 12.40 11.18
C LEU A 14 10.39 13.44 10.24
N ALA A 15 11.67 13.76 10.41
CA ALA A 15 12.39 14.62 9.51
C ALA A 15 12.57 13.84 8.20
N TRP A 16 11.67 14.07 7.24
CA TRP A 16 11.77 13.51 5.90
C TRP A 16 12.80 14.33 5.12
N ALA A 17 13.77 13.68 4.49
CA ALA A 17 14.70 14.35 3.58
C ALA A 17 13.93 14.98 2.39
N GLU A 18 14.36 16.15 1.93
CA GLU A 18 13.64 17.01 0.97
C GLU A 18 13.52 16.44 -0.46
N ASP A 19 14.19 15.33 -0.78
CA ASP A 19 14.62 15.09 -2.16
C ASP A 19 13.55 14.50 -3.12
N ALA A 20 12.37 14.11 -2.65
CA ALA A 20 11.32 13.58 -3.55
C ALA A 20 9.88 13.87 -3.08
N ALA A 21 9.51 15.15 -3.04
CA ALA A 21 8.12 15.58 -2.88
C ALA A 21 7.52 16.11 -4.19
N VAL A 22 6.27 15.74 -4.46
CA VAL A 22 5.45 16.29 -5.56
C VAL A 22 4.09 16.68 -4.99
N SER A 23 3.61 17.87 -5.31
CA SER A 23 2.32 18.36 -4.84
C SER A 23 1.40 18.68 -6.02
N ARG A 24 0.11 18.33 -5.89
CA ARG A 24 -0.93 18.68 -6.85
C ARG A 24 -2.24 18.97 -6.13
N GLY A 25 -2.68 20.22 -6.18
CA GLY A 25 -3.81 20.69 -5.39
C GLY A 25 -3.58 20.45 -3.89
N PRO A 26 -4.53 19.83 -3.16
CA PRO A 26 -4.39 19.58 -1.73
C PRO A 26 -3.50 18.38 -1.37
N LEU A 27 -3.06 17.60 -2.36
CA LEU A 27 -2.30 16.38 -2.13
C LEU A 27 -0.80 16.60 -2.31
N THR A 28 -0.02 16.04 -1.39
CA THR A 28 1.44 15.99 -1.49
C THR A 28 1.92 14.55 -1.37
N LEU A 29 2.53 14.05 -2.44
CA LEU A 29 3.16 12.73 -2.55
C LEU A 29 4.63 12.84 -2.14
N ARG A 30 5.11 11.88 -1.35
CA ARG A 30 6.50 11.76 -0.94
C ARG A 30 6.97 10.32 -0.99
N PHE A 31 8.23 10.13 -1.36
CA PHE A 31 8.92 8.85 -1.22
C PHE A 31 10.28 9.07 -0.55
N ASP A 32 10.57 8.30 0.49
CA ASP A 32 11.85 8.32 1.19
C ASP A 32 12.70 7.15 0.69
N ALA A 33 13.83 7.42 0.03
CA ALA A 33 14.70 6.39 -0.53
C ALA A 33 15.41 5.53 0.54
N ALA A 34 15.69 6.08 1.72
CA ALA A 34 16.38 5.36 2.80
C ALA A 34 15.44 4.37 3.50
N THR A 35 14.22 4.83 3.81
CA THR A 35 13.19 3.99 4.45
C THR A 35 12.34 3.21 3.45
N GLN A 36 12.40 3.58 2.17
CA GLN A 36 11.58 3.10 1.05
C GLN A 36 10.09 3.29 1.29
N LYS A 37 9.71 4.28 2.09
CA LYS A 37 8.31 4.54 2.46
C LYS A 37 7.66 5.51 1.50
N LEU A 38 6.41 5.23 1.16
CA LEU A 38 5.54 6.08 0.34
C LEU A 38 4.54 6.77 1.26
N ALA A 39 4.36 8.07 1.10
CA ALA A 39 3.40 8.85 1.87
C ALA A 39 2.61 9.83 0.98
N VAL A 40 1.35 10.04 1.31
CA VAL A 40 0.50 11.08 0.74
C VAL A 40 -0.16 11.87 1.87
N THR A 41 0.07 13.18 1.89
CA THR A 41 -0.55 14.10 2.83
C THR A 41 -1.68 14.87 2.13
N ASP A 42 -2.85 14.91 2.76
CA ASP A 42 -4.02 15.68 2.28
C ASP A 42 -4.24 16.93 3.13
N ALA A 43 -3.88 18.09 2.59
CA ALA A 43 -3.97 19.38 3.26
C ALA A 43 -5.41 19.77 3.66
N ARG A 44 -6.44 19.20 3.02
CA ARG A 44 -7.86 19.46 3.40
C ARG A 44 -8.22 18.88 4.75
N THR A 45 -7.50 17.84 5.17
CA THR A 45 -7.76 17.10 6.41
C THR A 45 -6.60 17.15 7.39
N GLY A 46 -5.40 17.56 6.93
CA GLY A 46 -4.15 17.46 7.69
C GLY A 46 -3.64 16.04 7.86
N LEU A 47 -4.32 15.04 7.27
CA LEU A 47 -3.97 13.63 7.46
C LEU A 47 -2.86 13.20 6.50
N THR A 48 -2.00 12.31 7.00
CA THR A 48 -0.99 11.62 6.20
C THR A 48 -1.29 10.13 6.14
N TRP A 49 -1.26 9.60 4.92
CA TRP A 49 -1.43 8.19 4.60
C TRP A 49 -0.08 7.67 4.11
N ALA A 50 0.52 6.70 4.79
CA ALA A 50 1.84 6.20 4.45
C ALA A 50 1.95 4.68 4.61
N SER A 51 2.95 4.11 3.95
CA SER A 51 3.40 2.75 4.23
C SER A 51 4.17 2.71 5.56
N ASP A 52 3.90 1.71 6.39
CA ASP A 52 4.62 1.55 7.67
C ASP A 52 5.95 0.79 7.56
N ALA A 53 6.10 0.08 6.45
CA ALA A 53 7.26 -0.66 5.99
C ALA A 53 7.66 -0.12 4.59
N PRO A 54 8.73 -0.64 3.96
CA PRO A 54 9.01 -0.36 2.56
C PRO A 54 7.76 -0.53 1.72
N ALA A 55 7.43 0.46 0.89
CA ALA A 55 6.22 0.55 0.09
C ALA A 55 6.05 -0.63 -0.86
N LEU A 56 7.17 -1.28 -1.22
CA LEU A 56 7.20 -2.51 -1.98
C LEU A 56 8.04 -3.55 -1.23
N ALA A 57 7.55 -4.79 -1.18
CA ALA A 57 8.35 -5.93 -0.76
C ALA A 57 8.21 -7.08 -1.75
N LEU A 58 9.34 -7.61 -2.22
CA LEU A 58 9.37 -8.89 -2.91
C LEU A 58 9.32 -10.00 -1.87
N VAL A 59 8.57 -11.06 -2.14
CA VAL A 59 8.42 -12.19 -1.23
C VAL A 59 8.97 -13.44 -1.91
N VAL A 60 9.87 -14.15 -1.24
CA VAL A 60 10.43 -15.45 -1.67
C VAL A 60 10.06 -16.48 -0.61
N GLY A 61 9.19 -17.43 -0.95
CA GLY A 61 8.54 -18.29 0.04
C GLY A 61 7.72 -17.45 1.02
N GLU A 62 8.13 -17.43 2.29
CA GLU A 62 7.56 -16.58 3.37
C GLU A 62 8.46 -15.39 3.73
N THR A 63 9.63 -15.26 3.09
CA THR A 63 10.60 -14.22 3.42
C THR A 63 10.33 -12.95 2.63
N LYS A 64 10.19 -11.81 3.32
CA LYS A 64 10.12 -10.49 2.69
C LYS A 64 11.54 -9.96 2.44
N LEU A 65 11.82 -9.61 1.20
CA LEU A 65 13.07 -8.99 0.77
C LEU A 65 12.89 -7.46 0.73
N LYS A 66 13.92 -6.75 1.19
CA LYS A 66 14.05 -5.29 1.04
C LYS A 66 15.06 -5.01 -0.06
N ALA A 67 14.80 -4.00 -0.87
CA ALA A 67 15.79 -3.51 -1.83
C ALA A 67 16.98 -2.86 -1.10
N GLU A 68 18.19 -3.04 -1.58
CA GLU A 68 19.37 -2.32 -1.06
C GLU A 68 19.50 -0.93 -1.71
N ARG A 69 18.96 -0.76 -2.92
CA ARG A 69 19.01 0.51 -3.66
C ARG A 69 17.63 0.98 -4.08
N ALA A 70 17.42 2.29 -3.97
CA ALA A 70 16.22 2.98 -4.43
C ALA A 70 16.60 4.23 -5.21
N GLU A 71 16.12 4.33 -6.45
CA GLU A 71 16.29 5.49 -7.31
C GLU A 71 14.93 6.16 -7.52
N VAL A 72 14.87 7.47 -7.38
CA VAL A 72 13.64 8.24 -7.49
C VAL A 72 13.83 9.30 -8.57
N THR A 73 12.91 9.32 -9.53
CA THR A 73 12.90 10.30 -10.62
C THR A 73 11.51 10.93 -10.69
N ARG A 74 11.42 12.20 -11.11
CA ARG A 74 10.12 12.82 -11.38
C ARG A 74 9.58 12.32 -12.72
N LEU A 75 8.28 12.09 -12.79
CA LEU A 75 7.62 11.84 -14.07
C LEU A 75 7.75 13.08 -14.98
N GLY A 76 7.87 12.86 -16.29
CA GLY A 76 8.14 13.95 -17.25
C GLY A 76 7.04 15.02 -17.33
N ASP A 77 5.81 14.68 -16.93
CA ASP A 77 4.67 15.59 -16.84
C ASP A 77 4.60 16.35 -15.50
N GLY A 78 5.55 16.08 -14.58
CA GLY A 78 5.61 16.68 -13.25
C GLY A 78 4.51 16.21 -12.29
N THR A 79 3.69 15.22 -12.67
CA THR A 79 2.51 14.82 -11.88
C THR A 79 2.85 13.83 -10.77
N GLY A 80 4.06 13.28 -10.76
CA GLY A 80 4.41 12.22 -9.84
C GLY A 80 5.88 11.83 -9.83
N LEU A 81 6.11 10.64 -9.27
CA LEU A 81 7.42 10.03 -9.09
C LEU A 81 7.46 8.67 -9.78
N ARG A 82 8.58 8.34 -10.39
CA ARG A 82 8.96 6.97 -10.75
C ARG A 82 10.04 6.50 -9.80
N VAL A 83 9.79 5.37 -9.16
CA VAL A 83 10.71 4.75 -8.19
C VAL A 83 11.20 3.43 -8.77
N ARG A 84 12.52 3.25 -8.85
CA ARG A 84 13.17 1.99 -9.21
C ARG A 84 13.86 1.41 -7.99
N LEU A 85 13.56 0.15 -7.69
CA LEU A 85 14.16 -0.62 -6.61
C LEU A 85 14.98 -1.76 -7.19
N SER A 86 16.21 -1.93 -6.70
CA SER A 86 17.14 -2.96 -7.15
C SER A 86 17.93 -3.56 -6.00
N ASP A 87 18.67 -4.62 -6.31
CA ASP A 87 19.61 -5.26 -5.39
C ASP A 87 18.90 -5.79 -4.14
N PHE A 88 17.90 -6.65 -4.33
CA PHE A 88 17.16 -7.22 -3.20
C PHE A 88 18.04 -8.25 -2.49
N GLY A 89 18.45 -7.97 -1.25
CA GLY A 89 19.31 -8.86 -0.49
C GLY A 89 18.60 -10.18 -0.16
N VAL A 90 19.10 -11.32 -0.67
CA VAL A 90 18.61 -12.66 -0.32
C VAL A 90 19.56 -13.27 0.71
N LYS A 91 19.13 -13.33 1.96
CA LYS A 91 19.74 -14.24 2.93
C LYS A 91 19.20 -15.64 2.65
N LYS A 92 19.83 -16.37 1.73
CA LYS A 92 19.52 -17.80 1.57
C LYS A 92 20.00 -18.55 2.82
N PRO A 93 19.15 -19.30 3.53
CA PRO A 93 19.65 -20.37 4.38
C PRO A 93 20.19 -21.46 3.45
N VAL A 94 21.52 -21.50 3.27
CA VAL A 94 22.17 -22.59 2.56
C VAL A 94 22.07 -23.82 3.46
N PHE A 95 21.20 -24.78 3.11
CA PHE A 95 21.09 -26.09 3.78
C PHE A 95 22.29 -27.02 3.50
N PHE A 96 23.36 -26.50 2.89
CA PHE A 96 24.61 -27.20 2.68
C PHE A 96 25.74 -26.47 3.41
N GLU A 97 26.22 -27.11 4.46
CA GLU A 97 27.50 -26.95 5.15
C GLU A 97 28.34 -25.67 4.89
N LYS A 98 28.52 -24.92 5.98
CA LYS A 98 29.76 -24.19 6.35
C LYS A 98 30.23 -22.99 5.55
N THR A 99 29.45 -22.38 4.65
CA THR A 99 29.77 -21.01 4.20
C THR A 99 28.52 -20.15 4.06
N GLY A 100 28.41 -19.13 4.93
CA GLY A 100 27.33 -18.14 4.87
C GLY A 100 27.55 -17.18 3.72
N PHE A 101 27.09 -17.53 2.53
CA PHE A 101 27.05 -16.60 1.40
C PHE A 101 25.72 -15.84 1.38
N SER A 102 25.79 -14.53 1.58
CA SER A 102 24.71 -13.60 1.21
C SER A 102 24.71 -13.48 -0.32
N ALA A 103 23.59 -13.76 -0.98
CA ALA A 103 23.46 -13.55 -2.41
C ALA A 103 22.51 -12.37 -2.64
N THR A 104 22.94 -11.36 -3.38
CA THR A 104 22.06 -10.27 -3.81
C THR A 104 21.28 -10.74 -5.03
N SER A 105 19.95 -10.64 -4.97
CA SER A 105 19.07 -10.90 -6.12
C SER A 105 19.34 -9.87 -7.20
N ARG A 106 19.31 -10.29 -8.47
CA ARG A 106 19.37 -9.37 -9.62
C ARG A 106 18.00 -8.79 -9.98
N ALA A 107 16.95 -9.12 -9.23
CA ALA A 107 15.62 -8.59 -9.47
C ALA A 107 15.63 -7.05 -9.40
N SER A 108 15.02 -6.41 -10.41
CA SER A 108 14.63 -5.02 -10.33
C SER A 108 13.13 -4.88 -10.54
N VAL A 109 12.57 -3.88 -9.89
CA VAL A 109 11.15 -3.54 -10.02
C VAL A 109 11.01 -2.03 -9.94
N ALA A 110 10.13 -1.50 -10.79
CA ALA A 110 9.81 -0.08 -10.80
C ALA A 110 8.32 0.13 -10.56
N PHE A 111 7.98 1.28 -10.02
CA PHE A 111 6.60 1.73 -9.98
C PHE A 111 6.51 3.23 -10.19
N ASP A 112 5.40 3.66 -10.79
CA ASP A 112 5.02 5.06 -10.92
C ASP A 112 3.96 5.39 -9.86
N ALA A 113 4.08 6.58 -9.26
CA ALA A 113 3.10 7.16 -8.34
C ALA A 113 2.73 8.55 -8.85
N ALA A 114 1.54 8.69 -9.44
CA ALA A 114 1.08 9.92 -10.09
C ALA A 114 -0.10 10.53 -9.33
N LEU A 115 -0.05 11.85 -9.12
CA LEU A 115 -1.11 12.60 -8.44
C LEU A 115 -2.12 13.20 -9.42
N THR A 116 -3.37 13.19 -8.97
CA THR A 116 -4.40 14.17 -9.34
C THR A 116 -4.66 15.09 -8.14
N GLU A 117 -5.62 16.00 -8.25
CA GLU A 117 -6.04 16.82 -7.11
C GLU A 117 -6.77 16.02 -6.01
N THR A 118 -7.22 14.80 -6.31
CA THR A 118 -8.05 14.01 -5.39
C THR A 118 -7.63 12.55 -5.27
N SER A 119 -6.65 12.10 -6.03
CA SER A 119 -6.18 10.72 -6.01
C SER A 119 -4.67 10.61 -6.22
N VAL A 120 -4.12 9.46 -5.81
CA VAL A 120 -2.82 8.97 -6.26
C VAL A 120 -3.04 7.65 -6.99
N ARG A 121 -2.49 7.55 -8.20
CA ARG A 121 -2.45 6.32 -8.98
C ARG A 121 -1.09 5.68 -8.85
N LEU A 122 -1.06 4.43 -8.40
CA LEU A 122 0.15 3.63 -8.27
C LEU A 122 0.15 2.55 -9.35
N ARG A 123 1.18 2.55 -10.18
CA ARG A 123 1.37 1.57 -11.26
C ARG A 123 2.69 0.84 -11.05
N LEU A 124 2.62 -0.44 -10.71
CA LEU A 124 3.75 -1.34 -10.59
C LEU A 124 4.07 -1.95 -11.95
N ASP A 125 5.33 -1.86 -12.37
CA ASP A 125 5.80 -2.53 -13.58
C ASP A 125 5.97 -4.05 -13.35
N PRO A 126 5.97 -4.86 -14.42
CA PRO A 126 6.45 -6.23 -14.37
C PRO A 126 7.78 -6.35 -13.62
N VAL A 127 7.91 -7.41 -12.81
CA VAL A 127 9.18 -7.73 -12.16
C VAL A 127 10.09 -8.39 -13.19
N ASP A 128 11.34 -7.94 -13.27
CA ASP A 128 12.35 -8.54 -14.15
C ASP A 128 12.87 -9.86 -13.55
N ASN A 129 12.98 -10.91 -14.38
CA ASN A 129 13.51 -12.25 -14.04
C ASN A 129 12.97 -12.92 -12.76
N PRO A 130 11.66 -12.90 -12.48
CA PRO A 130 11.17 -13.28 -11.16
C PRO A 130 11.19 -14.78 -10.89
N ALA A 131 11.20 -15.61 -11.94
CA ALA A 131 11.26 -17.08 -11.83
C ALA A 131 12.66 -17.57 -11.42
N GLU A 132 13.73 -16.94 -11.92
CA GLU A 132 15.11 -17.27 -11.54
C GLU A 132 15.38 -16.93 -10.06
N GLU A 133 14.67 -15.92 -9.55
CA GLU A 133 14.82 -15.39 -8.19
C GLU A 133 13.84 -16.04 -7.18
N GLY A 134 12.97 -16.96 -7.63
CA GLY A 134 12.03 -17.68 -6.76
C GLY A 134 10.97 -16.78 -6.11
N ILE A 135 10.65 -15.64 -6.72
CA ILE A 135 9.67 -14.70 -6.19
C ILE A 135 8.29 -15.36 -6.19
N SER A 136 7.60 -15.32 -5.06
CA SER A 136 6.28 -15.91 -4.83
C SER A 136 5.15 -14.89 -4.72
N ARG A 137 5.45 -13.62 -4.40
CA ARG A 137 4.47 -12.51 -4.30
C ARG A 137 5.17 -11.15 -4.30
N VAL A 138 4.47 -10.10 -4.72
CA VAL A 138 4.84 -8.71 -4.40
C VAL A 138 3.77 -8.11 -3.48
N ASP A 139 4.17 -7.50 -2.36
CA ASP A 139 3.29 -6.67 -1.54
C ASP A 139 3.45 -5.20 -1.99
N PHE A 140 2.42 -4.58 -2.59
CA PHE A 140 2.48 -3.20 -3.10
C PHE A 140 1.08 -2.54 -3.27
N PRO A 141 0.86 -1.32 -2.73
CA PRO A 141 1.70 -0.71 -1.70
C PRO A 141 1.56 -1.51 -0.39
N ASN A 142 2.70 -1.84 0.20
CA ASN A 142 2.80 -2.67 1.40
C ASN A 142 2.41 -1.86 2.64
N ARG A 143 1.29 -2.24 3.27
CA ARG A 143 0.77 -1.66 4.51
C ARG A 143 0.57 -0.14 4.45
N PHE A 144 0.03 0.33 3.34
CA PHE A 144 -0.43 1.69 3.16
C PHE A 144 -1.69 1.96 3.98
N GLY A 145 -1.65 2.97 4.83
CA GLY A 145 -2.74 3.34 5.71
C GLY A 145 -2.49 4.67 6.38
N GLN A 146 -3.33 5.08 7.31
CA GLN A 146 -3.12 6.32 8.04
C GLN A 146 -1.94 6.18 9.02
N THR A 147 -1.13 7.22 9.15
CA THR A 147 -0.11 7.32 10.20
C THR A 147 -0.65 8.04 11.44
N GLY A 148 -0.31 7.57 12.63
CA GLY A 148 -0.70 8.18 13.91
C GLY A 148 -1.66 7.32 14.73
N GLU A 149 -2.11 7.85 15.88
CA GLU A 149 -3.21 7.28 16.66
C GLU A 149 -4.50 7.44 15.85
N GLU A 150 -5.19 6.34 15.61
CA GLU A 150 -6.29 6.32 14.66
C GLU A 150 -7.62 6.59 15.36
N PRO A 151 -8.39 7.59 14.90
CA PRO A 151 -9.73 7.83 15.43
C PRO A 151 -10.64 6.62 15.12
N SER A 152 -11.76 6.51 15.83
CA SER A 152 -12.81 5.55 15.49
C SER A 152 -13.20 5.66 14.01
N GLY A 153 -13.86 4.64 13.45
CA GLY A 153 -14.21 4.63 12.03
C GLY A 153 -14.62 3.24 11.56
N TYR A 154 -14.63 3.04 10.24
CA TYR A 154 -14.99 1.77 9.65
C TYR A 154 -14.34 1.50 8.28
N LEU A 155 -14.22 0.22 7.96
CA LEU A 155 -13.88 -0.29 6.65
C LEU A 155 -15.15 -0.50 5.82
N VAL A 156 -15.06 -0.21 4.52
CA VAL A 156 -16.09 -0.49 3.52
C VAL A 156 -15.60 -1.66 2.68
N LEU A 157 -16.22 -2.83 2.87
CA LEU A 157 -15.80 -4.11 2.30
C LEU A 157 -16.87 -4.61 1.33
N PRO A 158 -16.61 -4.71 0.02
CA PRO A 158 -17.57 -5.28 -0.93
C PRO A 158 -17.60 -6.82 -0.88
N LEU A 159 -17.82 -7.40 0.30
CA LEU A 159 -18.00 -8.83 0.52
C LEU A 159 -19.45 -9.25 0.29
N GLY A 160 -19.73 -10.17 -0.63
CA GLY A 160 -21.11 -10.55 -0.92
C GLY A 160 -21.94 -9.35 -1.38
N LEU A 161 -23.00 -9.00 -0.65
CA LEU A 161 -23.80 -7.79 -0.91
C LEU A 161 -23.11 -6.48 -0.48
N GLY A 162 -21.98 -6.56 0.21
CA GLY A 162 -21.27 -5.45 0.83
C GLY A 162 -21.45 -5.42 2.36
N GLY A 163 -20.42 -4.96 3.07
CA GLY A 163 -20.40 -4.87 4.52
C GLY A 163 -19.58 -3.69 5.01
N ILE A 164 -19.98 -3.16 6.17
CA ILE A 164 -19.22 -2.16 6.91
C ILE A 164 -18.64 -2.85 8.14
N ARG A 165 -17.35 -2.66 8.37
CA ARG A 165 -16.69 -3.18 9.56
C ARG A 165 -16.12 -2.05 10.42
N PRO A 166 -16.69 -1.76 11.60
CA PRO A 166 -16.11 -0.81 12.53
C PRO A 166 -14.68 -1.16 12.92
N PHE A 167 -13.89 -0.17 13.34
CA PHE A 167 -12.58 -0.42 13.94
C PHE A 167 -12.78 -1.00 15.34
N GLU A 168 -12.66 -2.32 15.47
CA GLU A 168 -12.78 -3.04 16.75
C GLU A 168 -11.41 -3.10 17.47
N ARG A 169 -11.45 -3.22 18.80
CA ARG A 169 -10.25 -3.47 19.60
C ARG A 169 -9.82 -4.93 19.42
N GLY A 170 -8.60 -5.14 18.93
CA GLY A 170 -7.99 -6.46 18.82
C GLY A 170 -7.10 -6.59 17.58
N ASP A 171 -6.33 -7.67 17.53
CA ASP A 171 -5.59 -8.05 16.34
C ASP A 171 -6.51 -8.84 15.40
N PHE A 172 -6.69 -8.34 14.18
CA PHE A 172 -7.43 -9.06 13.14
C PHE A 172 -6.61 -9.05 11.86
N ARG A 173 -6.44 -10.24 11.28
CA ARG A 173 -5.79 -10.41 9.98
C ARG A 173 -6.73 -11.15 9.06
N TRP A 174 -6.93 -10.60 7.87
CA TRP A 174 -7.76 -11.20 6.85
C TRP A 174 -7.08 -11.12 5.48
N ASP A 175 -6.85 -12.31 4.92
CA ASP A 175 -6.25 -12.50 3.61
C ASP A 175 -7.37 -12.93 2.65
N THR A 176 -7.61 -12.15 1.60
CA THR A 176 -8.67 -12.43 0.60
C THR A 176 -8.18 -12.17 -0.83
N ARG A 177 -8.99 -12.52 -1.83
CA ARG A 177 -8.77 -12.20 -3.25
C ARG A 177 -9.66 -11.02 -3.66
N VAL A 178 -9.15 -10.14 -4.52
CA VAL A 178 -9.90 -8.96 -5.02
C VAL A 178 -11.03 -9.37 -5.97
N TYR A 179 -10.97 -10.57 -6.53
CA TYR A 179 -12.08 -11.25 -7.18
C TYR A 179 -12.11 -12.72 -6.77
N ALA A 180 -13.25 -13.20 -6.27
CA ALA A 180 -13.54 -14.62 -6.13
C ALA A 180 -14.97 -14.90 -6.58
N ASN A 181 -15.17 -15.96 -7.37
CA ASN A 181 -16.50 -16.52 -7.60
C ASN A 181 -16.90 -17.27 -6.32
N GLY A 182 -17.69 -16.63 -5.45
CA GLY A 182 -18.21 -17.24 -4.21
C GLY A 182 -17.91 -16.44 -2.94
N SER A 183 -18.44 -16.92 -1.81
CA SER A 183 -18.58 -16.29 -0.47
C SER A 183 -17.31 -15.81 0.24
N HIS A 184 -16.14 -15.79 -0.40
CA HIS A 184 -14.85 -15.60 0.27
C HIS A 184 -13.92 -14.52 -0.36
N GLY A 185 -14.39 -13.77 -1.37
CA GLY A 185 -13.65 -12.68 -2.02
C GLY A 185 -14.39 -11.34 -2.04
N LEU A 186 -13.71 -10.29 -2.49
CA LEU A 186 -14.37 -9.03 -2.85
C LEU A 186 -15.17 -9.22 -4.15
N ASN A 187 -16.42 -8.75 -4.16
CA ASN A 187 -17.29 -8.75 -5.34
C ASN A 187 -17.07 -7.51 -6.23
N MET A 188 -16.45 -6.48 -5.67
CA MET A 188 -16.04 -5.28 -6.40
C MET A 188 -14.56 -5.02 -6.13
N ALA A 189 -13.85 -4.52 -7.14
CA ALA A 189 -12.46 -4.10 -7.05
C ALA A 189 -12.33 -2.75 -6.32
N LEU A 190 -12.85 -2.71 -5.10
CA LEU A 190 -12.95 -1.53 -4.25
C LEU A 190 -12.61 -1.89 -2.80
N LEU A 191 -11.93 -1.00 -2.10
CA LEU A 191 -11.83 -1.01 -0.65
C LEU A 191 -11.93 0.42 -0.13
N GLY A 192 -12.72 0.67 0.91
CA GLY A 192 -12.79 1.98 1.55
C GLY A 192 -12.41 1.94 3.02
N LYS A 193 -11.90 3.07 3.51
CA LYS A 193 -11.90 3.42 4.94
C LYS A 193 -12.44 4.79 5.13
N VAL A 194 -13.29 4.90 6.14
CA VAL A 194 -13.88 6.14 6.59
C VAL A 194 -13.50 6.31 8.05
N LEU A 195 -12.86 7.43 8.36
CA LEU A 195 -12.60 7.85 9.73
C LEU A 195 -13.86 8.49 10.30
N ALA A 196 -14.07 8.31 11.59
CA ALA A 196 -15.15 8.95 12.31
C ALA A 196 -14.96 10.46 12.29
N SER A 197 -16.09 11.14 12.26
CA SER A 197 -16.23 12.57 12.37
C SER A 197 -17.47 12.83 13.23
N PRO A 198 -17.63 14.03 13.83
CA PRO A 198 -18.88 14.41 14.46
C PRO A 198 -20.09 14.34 13.51
N THR A 199 -19.86 14.33 12.20
CA THR A 199 -20.87 14.09 11.16
C THR A 199 -20.86 12.63 10.70
N GLU A 200 -21.98 12.13 10.16
CA GLU A 200 -22.08 10.78 9.56
C GLU A 200 -21.10 10.53 8.37
N THR A 201 -20.45 11.58 7.89
CA THR A 201 -19.37 11.55 6.91
C THR A 201 -18.04 11.95 7.55
N GLY A 202 -16.93 11.32 7.17
CA GLY A 202 -15.61 11.73 7.64
C GLY A 202 -14.52 11.60 6.58
N PRO A 203 -13.27 11.93 6.91
CA PRO A 203 -12.14 11.72 6.02
C PRO A 203 -12.05 10.26 5.61
N ALA A 204 -11.87 10.02 4.32
CA ALA A 204 -11.86 8.69 3.77
C ALA A 204 -10.78 8.54 2.70
N ILE A 205 -10.32 7.30 2.56
CA ILE A 205 -9.51 6.87 1.44
C ILE A 205 -10.18 5.65 0.81
N VAL A 206 -10.22 5.64 -0.51
CA VAL A 206 -10.89 4.61 -1.30
C VAL A 206 -9.91 4.09 -2.34
N ALA A 207 -9.57 2.81 -2.24
CA ALA A 207 -8.74 2.12 -3.22
C ALA A 207 -9.63 1.50 -4.30
N VAL A 208 -9.38 1.84 -5.56
CA VAL A 208 -9.97 1.24 -6.75
C VAL A 208 -8.88 0.46 -7.47
N PHE A 209 -9.09 -0.83 -7.69
CA PHE A 209 -8.10 -1.69 -8.33
C PHE A 209 -8.40 -1.80 -9.83
N HIS A 210 -7.57 -1.18 -10.67
CA HIS A 210 -7.77 -1.16 -12.13
C HIS A 210 -7.35 -2.48 -12.79
N THR A 211 -6.39 -3.19 -12.20
CA THR A 211 -5.90 -4.50 -12.68
C THR A 211 -6.11 -5.57 -11.62
N ALA A 212 -7.37 -5.92 -11.35
CA ALA A 212 -7.72 -6.71 -10.17
C ALA A 212 -7.74 -8.23 -10.35
N PHE A 213 -7.70 -8.75 -11.58
CA PHE A 213 -7.39 -10.17 -11.80
C PHE A 213 -6.02 -10.48 -11.18
N ASP A 214 -5.85 -11.69 -10.64
CA ASP A 214 -4.58 -12.14 -10.03
C ASP A 214 -4.15 -11.38 -8.76
N CYS A 215 -4.96 -10.44 -8.27
CA CYS A 215 -4.64 -9.67 -7.08
C CYS A 215 -5.27 -10.26 -5.81
N GLY A 216 -4.49 -10.30 -4.74
CA GLY A 216 -4.93 -10.51 -3.37
C GLY A 216 -5.04 -9.20 -2.60
N LEU A 217 -5.81 -9.21 -1.52
CA LEU A 217 -5.84 -8.15 -0.55
C LEU A 217 -5.51 -8.73 0.83
N ARG A 218 -4.57 -8.10 1.55
CA ARG A 218 -4.31 -8.40 2.96
C ARG A 218 -4.70 -7.21 3.81
N LEU A 219 -5.68 -7.45 4.66
CA LEU A 219 -6.11 -6.51 5.68
C LEU A 219 -5.48 -6.95 7.00
N GLU A 220 -4.64 -6.09 7.58
CA GLU A 220 -4.08 -6.25 8.91
C GLU A 220 -4.60 -5.10 9.79
N THR A 221 -5.33 -5.40 10.86
CA THR A 221 -5.63 -4.44 11.91
C THR A 221 -4.82 -4.83 13.13
N ARG A 222 -3.81 -4.02 13.47
CA ARG A 222 -3.06 -4.16 14.72
C ARG A 222 -3.49 -3.03 15.64
N VAL A 223 -3.87 -3.38 16.87
CA VAL A 223 -4.17 -2.47 18.02
C VAL A 223 -4.32 -0.99 17.59
N PHE A 224 -5.55 -0.61 17.23
CA PHE A 224 -5.99 0.75 16.81
C PHE A 224 -5.43 1.32 15.51
N THR A 225 -4.82 0.55 14.61
CA THR A 225 -4.41 1.05 13.27
C THR A 225 -4.73 0.04 12.15
N PRO A 226 -5.95 0.01 11.58
CA PRO A 226 -6.19 -0.63 10.29
C PRO A 226 -5.28 -0.04 9.19
N ARG A 227 -4.22 -0.78 8.88
CA ARG A 227 -3.32 -0.54 7.75
C ARG A 227 -3.57 -1.61 6.68
N TRP A 228 -3.51 -1.25 5.40
CA TRP A 228 -3.79 -2.22 4.34
C TRP A 228 -2.57 -2.46 3.49
N ALA A 229 -2.26 -3.72 3.23
CA ALA A 229 -1.36 -4.08 2.15
C ALA A 229 -2.20 -4.62 1.01
N VAL A 230 -2.11 -3.98 -0.16
CA VAL A 230 -2.56 -4.64 -1.38
C VAL A 230 -1.53 -5.72 -1.72
N GLN A 231 -1.98 -6.95 -1.89
CA GLN A 231 -1.12 -8.10 -2.13
C GLN A 231 -1.23 -8.54 -3.58
N THR A 232 -0.34 -8.07 -4.42
CA THR A 232 -0.26 -8.60 -5.79
C THR A 232 0.36 -9.99 -5.75
N LYS A 233 -0.49 -11.03 -5.82
CA LYS A 233 -0.07 -12.43 -5.92
C LYS A 233 0.20 -12.76 -7.39
N PRO A 234 1.11 -13.69 -7.69
CA PRO A 234 1.19 -14.24 -9.03
C PRO A 234 -0.07 -15.06 -9.29
N THR A 235 -0.52 -15.05 -10.54
CA THR A 235 -1.45 -16.07 -11.01
C THR A 235 -0.69 -17.21 -11.64
N LEU A 236 -1.02 -18.41 -11.17
CA LEU A 236 -0.75 -19.63 -11.89
C LEU A 236 -1.72 -19.65 -13.07
N LEU A 237 -1.24 -19.32 -14.27
CA LEU A 237 -1.95 -19.71 -15.48
C LEU A 237 -1.85 -21.24 -15.56
N GLU A 238 -2.98 -21.93 -15.40
CA GLU A 238 -3.04 -23.37 -15.65
C GLU A 238 -2.61 -23.62 -17.10
N GLY A 239 -1.58 -24.46 -17.28
CA GLY A 239 -1.31 -25.07 -18.57
C GLY A 239 0.08 -24.95 -19.18
N ASN A 240 1.14 -24.57 -18.45
CA ASN A 240 2.49 -25.12 -18.58
C ASN A 240 3.50 -24.39 -17.69
N GLU A 241 4.09 -25.15 -16.76
CA GLU A 241 5.20 -24.79 -15.86
C GLU A 241 4.92 -23.72 -14.79
N ARG A 242 5.25 -24.07 -13.54
CA ARG A 242 5.18 -23.20 -12.36
C ARG A 242 6.17 -22.03 -12.48
N ARG A 243 5.80 -20.97 -13.20
CA ARG A 243 6.61 -19.75 -13.32
C ARG A 243 5.83 -18.56 -12.79
N PHE A 244 6.37 -17.87 -11.79
CA PHE A 244 5.87 -16.57 -11.37
C PHE A 244 6.03 -15.61 -12.56
N GLN A 245 4.95 -14.97 -12.99
CA GLN A 245 5.03 -13.86 -13.91
C GLN A 245 4.05 -12.77 -13.47
N VAL A 246 4.56 -11.63 -13.01
CA VAL A 246 3.80 -10.37 -13.11
C VAL A 246 3.93 -9.98 -14.58
N SER A 247 3.13 -10.62 -15.45
CA SER A 247 3.25 -10.50 -16.91
C SER A 247 2.75 -9.16 -17.46
N TYR A 248 2.10 -8.36 -16.61
CA TYR A 248 1.56 -7.05 -16.96
C TYR A 248 1.60 -6.11 -15.76
N ALA A 249 1.59 -4.81 -16.04
CA ALA A 249 1.61 -3.77 -15.03
C ALA A 249 0.39 -3.87 -14.10
N ARG A 250 0.58 -3.58 -12.80
CA ARG A 250 -0.47 -3.59 -11.79
C ARG A 250 -0.81 -2.18 -11.36
N GLU A 251 -2.10 -1.85 -11.33
CA GLU A 251 -2.56 -0.50 -11.07
C GLU A 251 -3.65 -0.45 -9.99
N VAL A 252 -3.44 0.44 -9.01
CA VAL A 252 -4.41 0.80 -7.97
C VAL A 252 -4.46 2.32 -7.84
N GLU A 253 -5.66 2.87 -7.73
CA GLU A 253 -5.89 4.29 -7.53
C GLU A 253 -6.52 4.53 -6.16
N TYR A 254 -5.87 5.37 -5.34
CA TYR A 254 -6.36 5.77 -4.04
C TYR A 254 -6.97 7.16 -4.11
N HIS A 255 -8.25 7.28 -3.82
CA HIS A 255 -8.97 8.54 -3.79
C HIS A 255 -9.10 9.05 -2.35
N PHE A 256 -8.69 10.30 -2.12
CA PHE A 256 -8.74 10.97 -0.83
C PHE A 256 -9.96 11.88 -0.78
N ARG A 257 -10.85 11.64 0.19
CA ARG A 257 -12.10 12.38 0.37
C ARG A 257 -12.10 13.03 1.74
N PRO A 258 -12.21 14.37 1.85
CA PRO A 258 -12.24 15.01 3.16
C PRO A 258 -13.53 14.70 3.94
N ARG A 259 -14.61 14.37 3.21
CA ARG A 259 -15.90 13.95 3.76
C ARG A 259 -16.51 12.89 2.85
N ALA A 260 -16.65 11.66 3.35
CA ALA A 260 -17.34 10.59 2.67
C ALA A 260 -18.00 9.65 3.69
N SER A 261 -19.03 8.95 3.23
CA SER A 261 -19.58 7.75 3.88
C SER A 261 -19.39 6.55 2.95
N TYR A 262 -19.77 5.35 3.41
CA TYR A 262 -19.78 4.15 2.56
C TYR A 262 -20.57 4.34 1.24
N VAL A 263 -21.62 5.18 1.24
CA VAL A 263 -22.40 5.51 0.03
C VAL A 263 -21.56 6.27 -0.98
N GLU A 264 -20.78 7.25 -0.53
CA GLU A 264 -19.89 8.01 -1.41
C GLU A 264 -18.74 7.16 -1.92
N CYS A 265 -18.23 6.21 -1.13
CA CYS A 265 -17.27 5.21 -1.60
C CYS A 265 -17.85 4.36 -2.75
N ALA A 266 -19.09 3.89 -2.61
CA ALA A 266 -19.76 3.10 -3.65
C ALA A 266 -20.05 3.93 -4.92
N LYS A 267 -20.54 5.17 -4.78
CA LYS A 267 -20.76 6.09 -5.91
C LYS A 267 -19.46 6.49 -6.61
N LEU A 268 -18.36 6.57 -5.88
CA LEU A 268 -17.03 6.77 -6.46
C LEU A 268 -16.72 5.60 -7.40
N TYR A 269 -16.78 4.36 -6.91
CA TYR A 269 -16.51 3.18 -7.73
C TYR A 269 -17.43 3.09 -8.95
N ARG A 270 -18.72 3.40 -8.80
CA ARG A 270 -19.67 3.43 -9.92
C ARG A 270 -19.26 4.36 -11.07
N ARG A 271 -18.50 5.44 -10.81
CA ARG A 271 -18.00 6.35 -11.86
C ARG A 271 -16.76 5.83 -12.58
N HIS A 272 -16.12 4.80 -12.06
CA HIS A 272 -14.96 4.14 -12.67
C HIS A 272 -15.33 2.90 -13.49
N LEU A 273 -16.59 2.46 -13.41
CA LEU A 273 -17.17 1.47 -14.31
C LEU A 273 -17.63 2.14 -15.61
#